data_AF-A0A4U2Z7N2-F1
#
_entry.id   AF-A0A4U2Z7N2-F1
#
_cell.length_a   1.000
_cell.length_b   1.000
_cell.length_c   1.000
_cell.angle_alpha   90.00
_cell.angle_beta   90.00
_cell.angle_gamma   90.00
#
_symmetry.space_group_name_H-M   'P 1'
#
loop_
_entity.id
_entity.type
_entity.pdbx_description
1 polymer ?
#
loop_
_entity_poly.entity_id
_entity_poly.type
_entity_poly.pdbx_seq_one_letter_code
_entity_poly.pdbx_strand_id
1 'polypeptide(L)'
;MIALRYTLFAVLSTAVNIAFQYISFLIYSGFLALYVAMFVGTVAGLVLKYVLDKKYIFFHTPKSKKDDGKKFFLYSLMGIFTTFIFWGFEIGFDLAFEDEGAKYLGAVIGLSIGYIVKYYLDKRFVFKD
;
A
#
# COMPACT_ATOMS: atom_id res chain seq x y z
N MET A 1 18.64 -4.21 -7.68
CA MET A 1 17.92 -5.08 -6.73
C MET A 1 16.45 -4.65 -6.66
N ILE A 2 15.51 -5.59 -6.83
CA ILE A 2 14.06 -5.31 -6.79
C ILE A 2 13.65 -4.71 -5.43
N ALA A 3 14.20 -5.23 -4.33
CA ALA A 3 13.94 -4.73 -2.98
C ALA A 3 14.24 -3.23 -2.83
N LEU A 4 15.40 -2.75 -3.32
CA LEU A 4 15.76 -1.34 -3.24
C LEU A 4 14.76 -0.43 -3.97
N ARG A 5 14.30 -0.84 -5.17
CA ARG A 5 13.27 -0.10 -5.91
C ARG A 5 11.94 -0.14 -5.17
N TYR A 6 11.56 -1.29 -4.61
CA TYR A 6 10.35 -1.43 -3.79
C TYR A 6 10.33 -0.46 -2.62
N THR A 7 11.42 -0.42 -1.85
CA THR A 7 11.58 0.48 -0.70
C THR A 7 11.55 1.94 -1.15
N LEU A 8 12.30 2.31 -2.19
CA LEU A 8 12.30 3.68 -2.72
C LEU A 8 10.89 4.12 -3.15
N PHE A 9 10.18 3.27 -3.89
CA PHE A 9 8.82 3.58 -4.35
C PHE A 9 7.83 3.65 -3.18
N ALA A 10 8.00 2.83 -2.14
CA ALA A 10 7.20 2.93 -0.93
C ALA A 10 7.44 4.27 -0.22
N VAL A 11 8.70 4.69 -0.04
CA VAL A 11 9.04 5.99 0.56
C VAL A 11 8.44 7.16 -0.23
N LEU A 12 8.60 7.15 -1.57
CA LEU A 12 8.01 8.17 -2.44
C LEU A 12 6.49 8.21 -2.35
N SER A 13 5.85 7.05 -2.30
CA SER A 13 4.38 6.94 -2.18
C SER A 13 3.89 7.43 -0.82
N THR A 14 4.63 7.18 0.26
CA THR A 14 4.36 7.72 1.59
C THR A 14 4.49 9.25 1.61
N ALA A 15 5.55 9.79 0.98
CA ALA A 15 5.72 11.25 0.88
C ALA A 15 4.58 11.91 0.11
N VAL A 16 4.17 11.33 -1.03
CA VAL A 16 3.03 11.84 -1.81
C VAL A 16 1.71 11.70 -1.04
N ASN A 17 1.52 10.59 -0.32
CA ASN A 17 0.35 10.42 0.54
C ASN A 17 0.26 11.57 1.55
N ILE A 18 1.31 11.80 2.35
CA ILE A 18 1.35 12.85 3.37
C ILE A 18 1.17 14.25 2.74
N ALA A 19 1.81 14.53 1.61
CA ALA A 19 1.66 15.81 0.91
C ALA A 19 0.20 16.07 0.50
N PHE A 20 -0.50 15.05 0.01
CA PHE A 20 -1.90 15.17 -0.37
C PHE A 20 -2.84 15.25 0.85
N GLN A 21 -2.51 14.60 1.97
CA GLN A 21 -3.23 14.82 3.23
C GLN A 21 -3.10 16.28 3.67
N TYR A 22 -1.87 16.82 3.65
CA TYR A 22 -1.60 18.21 4.00
C TYR A 22 -2.38 19.19 3.11
N ILE A 23 -2.32 19.01 1.79
CA ILE A 23 -3.10 19.82 0.83
C ILE A 23 -4.61 19.70 1.12
N SER A 24 -5.11 18.51 1.43
CA SER A 24 -6.52 18.32 1.78
C SER A 24 -6.93 19.14 2.99
N PHE A 25 -6.08 19.25 4.02
CA PHE A 25 -6.33 20.09 5.19
C PHE A 25 -6.33 21.59 4.88
N LEU A 26 -5.60 22.04 3.85
CA LEU A 26 -5.65 23.43 3.39
C LEU A 26 -6.98 23.77 2.70
N ILE A 27 -7.65 22.77 2.11
CA ILE A 27 -8.88 22.94 1.33
C ILE A 27 -10.13 22.72 2.19
N TYR A 28 -10.08 21.76 3.12
CA TYR A 28 -11.23 21.34 3.90
C TYR A 28 -10.89 21.07 5.37
N SER A 29 -11.58 21.78 6.27
CA SER A 29 -11.40 21.74 7.73
C SER A 29 -12.69 21.36 8.50
N GLY A 30 -13.65 20.72 7.83
CA GLY A 30 -14.91 20.28 8.44
C GLY A 30 -14.77 19.01 9.30
N PHE A 31 -15.89 18.49 9.81
CA PHE A 31 -15.92 17.33 10.73
C PHE A 31 -15.32 16.04 10.13
N LEU A 32 -15.31 15.91 8.80
CA LEU A 32 -14.69 14.77 8.10
C LEU A 32 -13.25 15.06 7.62
N ALA A 33 -12.64 16.19 8.00
CA ALA A 33 -11.37 16.64 7.42
C ALA A 33 -10.28 15.56 7.46
N LEU A 34 -10.14 14.88 8.61
CA LEU A 34 -9.19 13.78 8.77
C LEU A 34 -9.46 12.63 7.79
N TYR A 35 -10.71 12.16 7.72
CA TYR A 35 -11.08 11.02 6.86
C TYR A 35 -10.93 11.35 5.37
N VAL A 36 -11.30 12.58 4.97
CA VAL A 36 -11.11 13.06 3.60
C VAL A 36 -9.62 13.14 3.27
N ALA A 37 -8.81 13.71 4.16
CA ALA A 37 -7.36 13.78 3.98
C ALA A 37 -6.75 12.37 3.84
N MET A 38 -7.06 11.46 4.76
CA MET A 38 -6.59 10.07 4.70
C MET A 38 -6.97 9.38 3.40
N PHE A 39 -8.21 9.55 2.93
CA PHE A 39 -8.68 8.97 1.67
C PHE A 39 -7.90 9.54 0.48
N VAL A 40 -7.82 10.87 0.36
CA VAL A 40 -7.13 11.56 -0.75
C VAL A 40 -5.64 11.22 -0.77
N GLY A 41 -4.97 11.26 0.38
CA GLY A 41 -3.57 10.86 0.51
C GLY A 41 -3.35 9.40 0.11
N THR A 42 -4.23 8.49 0.56
CA THR A 42 -4.15 7.06 0.23
C THR A 42 -4.30 6.82 -1.26
N VAL A 43 -5.30 7.43 -1.91
CA VAL A 43 -5.49 7.32 -3.36
C VAL A 43 -4.28 7.87 -4.11
N ALA A 44 -3.77 9.05 -3.75
CA ALA A 44 -2.61 9.65 -4.41
C ALA A 44 -1.35 8.78 -4.28
N GLY A 45 -1.06 8.29 -3.07
CA GLY A 45 0.06 7.38 -2.83
C GLY A 45 -0.08 6.06 -3.59
N LEU A 46 -1.27 5.44 -3.60
CA LEU A 46 -1.53 4.20 -4.34
C LEU A 46 -1.37 4.37 -5.84
N VAL A 47 -1.87 5.47 -6.42
CA VAL A 47 -1.70 5.76 -7.85
C VAL A 47 -0.23 5.87 -8.21
N LEU A 48 0.56 6.63 -7.43
CA LEU A 48 1.99 6.73 -7.67
C LEU A 48 2.68 5.36 -7.58
N LYS A 49 2.40 4.63 -6.50
CA LYS A 49 2.98 3.31 -6.26
C LYS A 49 2.68 2.35 -7.41
N TYR A 50 1.43 2.30 -7.86
CA TYR A 50 1.00 1.48 -8.98
C TYR A 50 1.76 1.82 -10.27
N VAL A 51 1.86 3.11 -10.60
CA VAL A 51 2.57 3.56 -11.82
C VAL A 51 4.05 3.16 -11.77
N LEU A 52 4.70 3.35 -10.62
CA LEU A 52 6.12 3.02 -10.45
C LEU A 52 6.35 1.50 -10.50
N ASP A 53 5.54 0.70 -9.79
CA ASP A 53 5.67 -0.76 -9.77
C ASP A 53 5.40 -1.34 -11.16
N LYS A 54 4.32 -0.91 -11.81
CA LYS A 54 3.99 -1.32 -13.17
C LYS A 54 5.16 -1.08 -14.14
N LYS A 55 5.76 0.11 -14.10
CA LYS A 55 6.79 0.52 -15.07
C LYS A 55 8.18 -0.05 -14.76
N TYR A 56 8.59 -0.09 -13.49
CA TYR A 56 10.00 -0.32 -13.12
C TYR A 56 10.26 -1.61 -12.34
N ILE A 57 9.21 -2.28 -11.86
CA ILE A 57 9.29 -3.60 -11.22
C ILE A 57 8.80 -4.67 -12.17
N PHE A 58 7.56 -4.54 -12.64
CA PHE A 58 6.87 -5.57 -13.43
C PHE A 58 7.01 -5.37 -14.93
N PHE A 59 7.52 -4.21 -15.37
CA PHE A 59 7.72 -3.85 -16.79
C PHE A 59 6.49 -4.14 -17.65
N HIS A 60 5.30 -3.87 -17.09
CA HIS A 60 4.05 -4.26 -17.68
C HIS A 60 3.43 -3.11 -18.50
N THR A 61 3.04 -3.41 -19.74
CA THR A 61 2.38 -2.47 -20.64
C THR A 61 0.89 -2.83 -20.76
N PRO A 62 -0.02 -1.98 -20.26
CA PRO A 62 -1.46 -2.22 -20.38
C PRO A 62 -1.92 -2.26 -21.83
N LYS A 63 -2.88 -3.13 -22.15
CA LYS A 63 -3.44 -3.25 -23.51
C LYS A 63 -4.36 -2.10 -23.88
N SER A 64 -4.95 -1.44 -22.89
CA SER A 64 -5.85 -0.28 -23.05
C SER A 64 -6.00 0.48 -21.72
N LYS A 65 -6.63 1.67 -21.75
CA LYS A 65 -6.97 2.40 -20.51
C LYS A 65 -7.92 1.62 -19.60
N LYS A 66 -8.85 0.86 -20.18
CA LYS A 66 -9.79 0.00 -19.43
C LYS A 66 -9.07 -1.15 -18.73
N ASP A 67 -8.09 -1.75 -19.41
CA ASP A 67 -7.22 -2.78 -18.85
C ASP A 67 -6.37 -2.23 -17.70
N ASP A 68 -5.76 -1.05 -17.88
CA ASP A 68 -4.96 -0.39 -16.85
C ASP A 68 -5.78 -0.08 -15.59
N GLY A 69 -7.01 0.41 -15.76
CA GLY A 69 -7.94 0.65 -14.64
C GLY A 69 -8.31 -0.63 -13.88
N LYS A 70 -8.55 -1.73 -14.60
CA LYS A 70 -8.80 -3.05 -13.98
C LYS A 70 -7.58 -3.53 -13.19
N LYS A 71 -6.37 -3.35 -13.72
CA LYS A 71 -5.13 -3.71 -13.04
C LYS A 71 -4.86 -2.85 -11.82
N PHE A 72 -5.13 -1.55 -11.88
CA PHE A 72 -5.08 -0.67 -10.70
C PHE A 72 -6.05 -1.12 -9.60
N PHE A 73 -7.27 -1.51 -9.97
CA PHE A 73 -8.25 -2.04 -9.01
C PHE A 73 -7.75 -3.34 -8.34
N LEU A 74 -7.26 -4.30 -9.15
CA LEU A 74 -6.69 -5.54 -8.61
C LEU A 74 -5.45 -5.26 -7.73
N TYR A 75 -4.57 -4.36 -8.16
CA TYR A 75 -3.40 -3.93 -7.39
C TYR A 75 -3.79 -3.40 -6.01
N SER A 76 -4.82 -2.57 -5.97
CA SER A 76 -5.35 -1.99 -4.73
C SER A 76 -5.98 -3.05 -3.84
N LEU A 77 -6.72 -3.99 -4.43
CA LEU A 77 -7.32 -5.13 -3.70
C LEU A 77 -6.24 -6.02 -3.06
N MET A 78 -5.14 -6.30 -3.78
CA MET A 78 -4.02 -7.04 -3.20
C MET A 78 -3.40 -6.28 -2.02
N GLY A 79 -3.39 -4.96 -2.08
CA GLY A 79 -2.90 -4.10 -1.00
C GLY A 79 -3.74 -4.27 0.26
N ILE A 80 -5.06 -4.12 0.13
CA ILE A 80 -6.03 -4.32 1.23
C ILE A 80 -5.88 -5.72 1.84
N PHE A 81 -5.78 -6.75 1.00
CA PHE A 81 -5.58 -8.12 1.48
C PHE A 81 -4.31 -8.25 2.32
N THR A 82 -3.19 -7.68 1.87
CA THR A 82 -1.94 -7.74 2.64
C THR A 82 -1.93 -6.87 3.90
N THR A 83 -2.75 -5.82 3.95
CA THR A 83 -2.98 -5.06 5.19
C THR A 83 -3.63 -5.91 6.26
N PHE A 84 -4.59 -6.78 5.90
CA PHE A 84 -5.17 -7.72 6.86
C PHE A 84 -4.15 -8.73 7.39
N ILE A 85 -3.16 -9.13 6.59
CA ILE A 85 -2.05 -9.97 7.08
C ILE A 85 -1.27 -9.21 8.15
N PHE A 86 -0.86 -7.97 7.85
CA PHE A 86 -0.15 -7.13 8.80
C PHE A 86 -0.92 -6.97 10.12
N TRP A 87 -2.18 -6.53 10.05
CA TRP A 87 -3.02 -6.35 11.25
C TRP A 87 -3.27 -7.66 11.99
N GLY A 88 -3.44 -8.77 11.28
CA GLY A 88 -3.60 -10.09 11.91
C GLY A 88 -2.42 -10.49 12.78
N PHE A 89 -1.18 -10.19 12.34
CA PHE A 89 0.01 -10.42 13.15
C PHE A 89 0.16 -9.40 14.28
N GLU A 90 -0.07 -8.11 14.02
CA GLU A 90 0.01 -7.07 15.05
C GLU A 90 -0.98 -7.33 16.20
N ILE A 91 -2.25 -7.54 15.87
CA ILE A 91 -3.32 -7.85 16.83
C ILE A 91 -3.10 -9.23 17.45
N GLY A 92 -2.70 -10.23 16.66
CA GLY A 92 -2.44 -11.57 17.16
C GLY A 92 -1.35 -11.59 18.22
N PHE A 93 -0.29 -10.78 18.06
CA PHE A 93 0.76 -10.64 19.06
C PHE A 93 0.30 -9.83 20.27
N ASP A 94 -0.44 -8.74 20.06
CA ASP A 94 -1.04 -7.95 21.15
C ASP A 94 -1.94 -8.80 22.07
N LEU A 95 -2.68 -9.74 21.49
CA LEU A 95 -3.56 -10.65 22.24
C LEU A 95 -2.84 -11.85 22.85
N ALA A 96 -1.72 -12.29 22.26
CA ALA A 96 -1.01 -13.50 22.68
C ALA A 96 0.03 -13.24 23.78
N PHE A 97 0.51 -12.00 23.93
CA PHE A 97 1.59 -11.65 24.85
C PHE A 97 1.20 -10.43 25.69
N GLU A 98 1.55 -10.45 26.99
CA GLU A 98 1.28 -9.32 27.91
C GLU A 98 2.23 -8.13 27.71
N ASP A 99 3.34 -8.33 26.99
CA ASP A 99 4.34 -7.28 26.73
C ASP A 99 3.81 -6.25 25.72
N GLU A 100 3.84 -4.96 26.09
CA GLU A 100 3.36 -3.87 25.21
C GLU A 100 4.15 -3.75 23.90
N GLY A 101 5.38 -4.26 23.87
CA GLY A 101 6.26 -4.31 22.71
C GLY A 101 5.89 -5.40 21.70
N ALA A 102 5.14 -6.42 22.12
CA ALA A 102 4.84 -7.59 21.31
C ALA A 102 4.06 -7.24 20.03
N LYS A 103 3.11 -6.29 20.11
CA LYS A 103 2.36 -5.81 18.93
C LYS A 103 3.28 -5.24 17.84
N TYR A 104 4.35 -4.54 18.23
CA TYR A 104 5.31 -3.98 17.26
C TYR A 104 6.19 -5.08 16.64
N LEU A 105 6.52 -6.13 17.38
CA LEU A 105 7.19 -7.30 16.83
C LEU A 105 6.27 -8.02 15.82
N GLY A 106 5.01 -8.22 16.19
CA GLY A 106 3.97 -8.74 15.31
C GLY A 106 3.82 -7.89 14.05
N ALA A 107 3.79 -6.56 14.20
CA ALA A 107 3.75 -5.61 13.10
C ALA A 107 4.91 -5.77 12.11
N VAL A 108 6.15 -5.85 12.61
CA VAL A 108 7.35 -6.03 11.76
C VAL A 108 7.30 -7.36 11.00
N ILE A 109 6.90 -8.45 11.66
CA ILE A 109 6.76 -9.77 11.03
C ILE A 109 5.64 -9.73 9.97
N GLY A 110 4.47 -9.20 10.34
CA GLY A 110 3.30 -9.08 9.50
C GLY A 110 3.56 -8.23 8.26
N LEU A 111 4.23 -7.08 8.41
CA LEU A 111 4.65 -6.24 7.27
C LEU A 111 5.65 -6.96 6.36
N SER A 112 6.63 -7.67 6.93
CA SER A 112 7.63 -8.41 6.14
C SER A 112 6.97 -9.50 5.28
N ILE A 113 6.10 -10.31 5.89
CA ILE A 113 5.31 -11.32 5.18
C ILE A 113 4.38 -10.64 4.17
N GLY A 114 3.69 -9.57 4.57
CA GLY A 114 2.78 -8.80 3.74
C GLY A 114 3.43 -8.30 2.46
N TYR A 115 4.66 -7.74 2.53
CA TYR A 115 5.40 -7.30 1.34
C TYR A 115 5.80 -8.45 0.42
N ILE A 116 6.25 -9.58 0.98
CA ILE A 116 6.61 -10.77 0.19
C ILE A 116 5.36 -11.29 -0.53
N VAL A 117 4.27 -11.49 0.21
CA VAL A 117 2.97 -11.94 -0.34
C VAL A 117 2.48 -10.95 -1.39
N LYS A 118 2.54 -9.63 -1.13
CA LYS A 118 2.14 -8.59 -2.07
C LYS A 118 2.86 -8.72 -3.41
N TYR A 119 4.18 -8.90 -3.39
CA TYR A 119 4.98 -9.07 -4.61
C TYR A 119 4.48 -10.26 -5.45
N TYR A 120 4.27 -11.41 -4.82
CA TYR A 120 3.80 -12.60 -5.53
C TYR A 120 2.35 -12.48 -5.99
N LEU A 121 1.47 -11.86 -5.21
CA LEU A 121 0.09 -11.58 -5.59
C LEU A 121 0.02 -10.66 -6.81
N ASP A 122 0.77 -9.56 -6.79
CA ASP A 122 0.82 -8.62 -7.93
C ASP A 122 1.36 -9.30 -9.18
N LYS A 123 2.44 -10.07 -9.05
CA LYS A 123 3.02 -10.83 -10.16
C LYS A 123 2.01 -11.81 -10.76
N ARG A 124 1.25 -12.50 -9.92
CA ARG A 124 0.36 -13.60 -10.33
C ARG A 124 -1.02 -13.13 -10.80
N PHE A 125 -1.57 -12.07 -10.20
CA PHE A 125 -2.95 -11.66 -10.41
C PHE A 125 -3.11 -10.33 -11.14
N VAL A 126 -2.15 -9.40 -10.98
CA VAL A 126 -2.25 -8.04 -11.51
C VAL A 126 -1.49 -7.91 -12.82
N PHE A 127 -0.22 -8.29 -12.81
CA PHE A 127 0.70 -8.16 -13.94
C PHE A 127 0.95 -9.49 -14.64
N LYS A 128 -0.07 -10.37 -14.66
CA LYS A 128 -0.10 -11.57 -15.50
C LYS A 128 -0.44 -11.14 -16.92
N ASP A 129 0.55 -11.04 -17.80
CA ASP A 129 0.42 -10.84 -19.25
C ASP A 129 1.83 -10.62 -19.82
#